data_AF-A0A2D5YZW4-F1
#
_entry.id   AF-A0A2D5YZW4-F1
#
_cell.length_a   1.000
_cell.length_b   1.000
_cell.length_c   1.000
_cell.angle_alpha   90.00
_cell.angle_beta   90.00
_cell.angle_gamma   90.00
#
_symmetry.space_group_name_H-M   'P 1'
#
loop_
_entity.id
_entity.type
_entity.pdbx_description
1 polymer ?
#
loop_
_entity_poly.entity_id
_entity_poly.type
_entity_poly.pdbx_seq_one_letter_code
_entity_poly.pdbx_strand_id
1 'polypeptide(L)'
;MDAVAAGRARLTGAQALRLMREAPLHDLGRWASAAADRLHGQKIRTYVIDRNVNYTNVCSARCTFCAFYRKLGDDEGYVLSRDELHGKFAELSDIGGTQVLMQGGMHPELPIEFYEEMLSGLKGAFPHIHLHAFSPPEFVEFVAVFDVDGFPSTEPRKSGEMPREQWLGKLEAIMRRLQAAGLDSVPGGGAEIFAEPVRRRIGRGKASADQWLDVMRTAHRLGMSTSATMMFGHIEGAADRIDHMQRVRDAQDEAIEQGWPGRYVSFITWPFQPDHTALGRMPEWDGESGEPFPGDVLAEGGEHGDAGKVLRRAGATEYLRMQAVARLFLDNVHSIGSSWVTMGPKIGQLGLFFGANDMGSVMMEENVVSAAGTTHQLDEAMICRLIRDAGYVPAQRDNEYRHLKVHEGEGPDTAVTDWSAGRQRESAFGAGEVGAEVTVGDGAGVDGDGG
;
A
#
# COMPACT_ATOMS: atom_id res chain seq x y z
N MET A 1 16.73 -23.44 9.87
CA MET A 1 15.79 -22.82 8.91
C MET A 1 14.71 -23.78 8.43
N ASP A 2 15.02 -25.05 8.17
CA ASP A 2 14.01 -26.03 7.75
C ASP A 2 12.80 -26.14 8.68
N ALA A 3 13.00 -26.06 10.01
CA ALA A 3 11.90 -26.02 10.97
C ALA A 3 11.03 -24.76 10.81
N VAL A 4 11.62 -23.60 10.51
CA VAL A 4 10.90 -22.34 10.27
C VAL A 4 10.11 -22.43 8.96
N ALA A 5 10.75 -22.85 7.87
CA ALA A 5 10.08 -23.00 6.58
C ALA A 5 8.90 -24.01 6.66
N ALA A 6 9.07 -25.08 7.44
CA ALA A 6 8.03 -26.07 7.73
C ALA A 6 6.96 -25.59 8.74
N GLY A 7 7.05 -24.38 9.29
CA GLY A 7 6.09 -23.85 10.28
C GLY A 7 6.16 -24.51 11.65
N ARG A 8 7.27 -25.19 11.98
CA ARG A 8 7.50 -25.89 13.26
C ARG A 8 8.31 -25.06 14.26
N ALA A 9 8.81 -23.89 13.87
CA ALA A 9 9.53 -22.96 14.72
C ALA A 9 9.27 -21.53 14.27
N ARG A 10 9.19 -20.60 15.23
CA ARG A 10 9.06 -19.16 14.99
C ARG A 10 10.42 -18.48 15.15
N LEU A 11 10.74 -17.54 14.25
CA LEU A 11 11.96 -16.75 14.34
C LEU A 11 11.87 -15.67 15.43
N THR A 12 12.93 -15.50 16.20
CA THR A 12 13.10 -14.31 17.05
C THR A 12 13.55 -13.10 16.23
N GLY A 13 13.34 -11.89 16.74
CA GLY A 13 13.80 -10.66 16.07
C GLY A 13 15.32 -10.67 15.81
N ALA A 14 16.11 -11.14 16.77
CA ALA A 14 17.56 -11.26 16.60
C ALA A 14 17.95 -12.25 15.48
N GLN A 15 17.24 -13.38 15.35
CA GLN A 15 17.47 -14.32 14.25
C GLN A 15 17.07 -13.71 12.90
N ALA A 16 15.96 -12.98 12.83
CA ALA A 16 15.53 -12.31 11.61
C ALA A 16 16.51 -11.21 11.17
N LEU A 17 17.02 -10.41 12.12
CA LEU A 17 18.05 -9.41 11.85
C LEU A 17 19.34 -10.05 11.32
N ARG A 18 19.75 -11.18 11.90
CA ARG A 18 20.89 -11.95 11.41
C ARG A 18 20.66 -12.44 9.98
N LEU A 19 19.47 -12.94 9.65
CA LEU A 19 19.13 -13.35 8.29
C LEU A 19 19.17 -12.18 7.30
N MET A 20 18.68 -11.00 7.70
CA MET A 20 18.80 -9.79 6.89
C MET A 20 20.27 -9.47 6.58
N ARG A 21 21.17 -9.58 7.56
CA ARG A 21 22.59 -9.19 7.37
C ARG A 21 23.44 -10.23 6.65
N GLU A 22 23.26 -11.50 7.00
CA GLU A 22 24.28 -12.53 6.71
C GLU A 22 23.81 -13.59 5.72
N ALA A 23 22.51 -13.83 5.57
CA ALA A 23 22.04 -14.98 4.80
C ALA A 23 22.31 -14.80 3.29
N PRO A 24 22.79 -15.83 2.58
CA PRO A 24 22.86 -15.80 1.12
C PRO A 24 21.47 -15.61 0.51
N LEU A 25 21.37 -14.76 -0.52
CA LEU A 25 20.08 -14.41 -1.12
C LEU A 25 19.33 -15.64 -1.64
N HIS A 26 20.03 -16.57 -2.29
CA HIS A 26 19.44 -17.79 -2.83
C HIS A 26 18.90 -18.73 -1.73
N ASP A 27 19.54 -18.76 -0.56
CA ASP A 27 19.06 -19.53 0.59
C ASP A 27 17.77 -18.94 1.15
N LEU A 28 17.72 -17.61 1.27
CA LEU A 28 16.50 -16.91 1.68
C LEU A 28 15.34 -17.19 0.73
N GLY A 29 15.58 -17.10 -0.59
CA GLY A 29 14.58 -17.45 -1.59
C GLY A 29 14.05 -18.87 -1.41
N ARG A 30 14.94 -19.88 -1.32
CA ARG A 30 14.53 -21.27 -1.12
C ARG A 30 13.68 -21.47 0.14
N TRP A 31 14.10 -20.93 1.28
CA TRP A 31 13.35 -21.08 2.53
C TRP A 31 12.01 -20.35 2.50
N ALA A 32 11.98 -19.13 1.96
CA ALA A 32 10.76 -18.34 1.87
C ALA A 32 9.76 -18.93 0.87
N SER A 33 10.23 -19.43 -0.28
CA SER A 33 9.40 -20.17 -1.25
C SER A 33 8.79 -21.41 -0.62
N ALA A 34 9.58 -22.22 0.11
CA ALA A 34 9.07 -23.39 0.80
C ALA A 34 8.02 -23.04 1.87
N ALA A 35 8.20 -21.92 2.58
CA ALA A 35 7.21 -21.42 3.52
C ALA A 35 5.91 -20.96 2.83
N ALA A 36 6.01 -20.30 1.66
CA ALA A 36 4.85 -19.93 0.85
C ALA A 36 4.12 -21.17 0.32
N ASP A 37 4.85 -22.16 -0.21
CA ASP A 37 4.30 -23.41 -0.72
C ASP A 37 3.57 -24.22 0.35
N ARG A 38 4.08 -24.21 1.59
CA ARG A 38 3.39 -24.84 2.73
C ARG A 38 2.03 -24.19 3.00
N LEU A 39 1.94 -22.86 2.91
CA LEU A 39 0.74 -22.10 3.26
C LEU A 39 -0.29 -22.08 2.12
N HIS A 40 0.18 -22.01 0.87
CA HIS A 40 -0.64 -21.71 -0.31
C HIS A 40 -0.66 -22.83 -1.34
N GLY A 41 0.12 -23.90 -1.12
CA GLY A 41 0.37 -24.93 -2.10
C GLY A 41 1.38 -24.53 -3.18
N GLN A 42 1.84 -25.51 -3.94
CA GLN A 42 2.90 -25.35 -4.95
C GLN A 42 2.37 -24.94 -6.34
N LYS A 43 1.05 -24.86 -6.52
CA LYS A 43 0.44 -24.69 -7.84
C LYS A 43 -0.02 -23.27 -8.11
N ILE A 44 -0.74 -22.64 -7.17
CA ILE A 44 -1.49 -21.41 -7.43
C ILE A 44 -0.74 -20.20 -6.88
N ARG A 45 -0.77 -19.10 -7.63
CA ARG A 45 -0.41 -17.75 -7.16
C ARG A 45 -1.48 -16.77 -7.60
N THR A 46 -1.76 -15.81 -6.75
CA THR A 46 -2.96 -14.97 -6.86
C THR A 46 -2.67 -13.58 -7.40
N TYR A 47 -3.72 -12.94 -7.89
CA TYR A 47 -3.78 -11.50 -8.18
C TYR A 47 -5.21 -11.01 -7.92
N VAL A 48 -5.40 -9.71 -7.81
CA VAL A 48 -6.73 -9.10 -7.70
C VAL A 48 -6.91 -8.08 -8.81
N ILE A 49 -8.14 -7.96 -9.32
CA ILE A 49 -8.53 -6.83 -10.16
C ILE A 49 -9.11 -5.78 -9.22
N ASP A 50 -8.30 -4.79 -8.88
CA ASP A 50 -8.67 -3.67 -8.04
C ASP A 50 -8.42 -2.33 -8.73
N ARG A 51 -8.83 -1.25 -8.07
CA ARG A 51 -8.44 0.10 -8.43
C ARG A 51 -7.98 0.86 -7.20
N ASN A 52 -6.86 1.58 -7.35
CA ASN A 52 -6.43 2.58 -6.39
C ASN A 52 -7.16 3.89 -6.66
N VAL A 53 -7.91 4.37 -5.69
CA VAL A 53 -8.69 5.62 -5.80
C VAL A 53 -8.24 6.58 -4.71
N ASN A 54 -7.68 7.72 -5.13
CA ASN A 54 -7.40 8.83 -4.25
C ASN A 54 -8.50 9.89 -4.38
N TYR A 55 -9.49 9.85 -3.48
CA TYR A 55 -10.64 10.77 -3.50
C TYR A 55 -10.26 12.23 -3.20
N THR A 56 -9.09 12.46 -2.60
CA THR A 56 -8.48 13.78 -2.44
C THR A 56 -6.97 13.65 -2.28
N ASN A 57 -6.23 14.65 -2.73
CA ASN A 57 -4.80 14.82 -2.41
C ASN A 57 -4.55 15.88 -1.32
N VAL A 58 -5.59 16.56 -0.83
CA VAL A 58 -5.49 17.58 0.21
C VAL A 58 -5.19 16.92 1.56
N CYS A 59 -4.09 17.31 2.19
CA CYS A 59 -3.60 16.64 3.39
C CYS A 59 -3.03 17.63 4.41
N SER A 60 -3.39 17.45 5.68
CA SER A 60 -2.84 18.23 6.79
C SER A 60 -1.40 17.81 7.15
N ALA A 61 -1.01 16.56 6.87
CA ALA A 61 0.33 16.04 7.13
C ALA A 61 1.35 16.55 6.10
N ARG A 62 2.63 16.59 6.50
CA ARG A 62 3.75 17.08 5.66
C ARG A 62 4.86 16.04 5.61
N CYS A 63 4.51 14.86 5.10
CA CYS A 63 5.45 13.75 4.97
C CYS A 63 6.58 14.12 4.01
N THR A 64 7.82 13.90 4.41
CA THR A 64 8.99 14.26 3.57
C THR A 64 9.17 13.33 2.36
N PHE A 65 8.56 12.15 2.40
CA PHE A 65 8.58 11.14 1.35
C PHE A 65 7.37 11.19 0.41
N CYS A 66 6.39 12.06 0.65
CA CYS A 66 5.18 12.11 -0.17
C CYS A 66 5.29 13.24 -1.21
N ALA A 67 5.22 12.87 -2.49
CA ALA A 67 5.15 13.82 -3.61
C ALA A 67 3.68 14.19 -3.97
N PHE A 68 2.71 13.40 -3.49
CA PHE A 68 1.31 13.50 -3.86
C PHE A 68 0.53 14.57 -3.09
N TYR A 69 0.88 14.83 -1.83
CA TYR A 69 0.06 15.69 -0.97
C TYR A 69 0.02 17.15 -1.46
N ARG A 70 -1.12 17.80 -1.24
CA ARG A 70 -1.31 19.25 -1.42
C ARG A 70 -1.89 19.87 -0.16
N LYS A 71 -1.61 21.15 0.06
CA LYS A 71 -2.20 21.89 1.18
C LYS A 71 -3.64 22.26 0.84
N LEU A 72 -4.44 22.51 1.86
CA LEU A 72 -5.76 23.10 1.66
C LEU A 72 -5.61 24.47 0.96
N GLY A 73 -6.40 24.68 -0.10
CA GLY A 73 -6.37 25.90 -0.92
C GLY A 73 -5.22 25.96 -1.94
N ASP A 74 -4.45 24.89 -2.10
CA ASP A 74 -3.47 24.76 -3.18
C ASP A 74 -4.19 24.54 -4.52
N ASP A 75 -3.71 25.15 -5.61
CA ASP A 75 -4.35 25.09 -6.93
C ASP A 75 -4.35 23.67 -7.53
N GLU A 76 -3.39 22.83 -7.11
CA GLU A 76 -3.32 21.41 -7.49
C GLU A 76 -4.12 20.50 -6.53
N GLY A 77 -4.76 21.08 -5.50
CA GLY A 77 -5.61 20.38 -4.55
C GLY A 77 -6.96 20.01 -5.15
N TYR A 78 -7.44 18.78 -4.91
CA TYR A 78 -8.74 18.34 -5.42
C TYR A 78 -9.50 17.47 -4.41
N VAL A 79 -10.83 17.42 -4.58
CA VAL A 79 -11.73 16.42 -4.00
C VAL A 79 -12.58 15.89 -5.15
N LEU A 80 -12.56 14.58 -5.39
CA LEU A 80 -13.34 13.99 -6.46
C LEU A 80 -14.84 14.17 -6.18
N SER A 81 -15.58 14.53 -7.22
CA SER A 81 -17.04 14.55 -7.17
C SER A 81 -17.61 13.13 -7.09
N ARG A 82 -18.89 13.06 -6.69
CA ARG A 82 -19.64 11.80 -6.70
C ARG A 82 -19.65 11.14 -8.09
N ASP A 83 -19.86 11.93 -9.14
CA ASP A 83 -19.95 11.40 -10.51
C ASP A 83 -18.60 10.84 -10.99
N GLU A 84 -17.49 11.51 -10.68
CA GLU A 84 -16.15 11.01 -10.98
C GLU A 84 -15.85 9.70 -10.23
N LEU A 85 -16.19 9.63 -8.93
CA LEU A 85 -16.02 8.41 -8.14
C LEU A 85 -16.86 7.25 -8.69
N HIS A 86 -18.15 7.50 -8.98
CA HIS A 86 -19.03 6.48 -9.56
C HIS A 86 -18.56 6.03 -10.95
N GLY A 87 -18.08 6.95 -11.79
CA GLY A 87 -17.49 6.61 -13.09
C GLY A 87 -16.29 5.68 -12.95
N LYS A 88 -15.38 5.99 -12.01
CA LYS A 88 -14.21 5.13 -11.73
C LYS A 88 -14.61 3.72 -11.27
N PHE A 89 -15.69 3.59 -10.48
CA PHE A 89 -16.21 2.30 -10.04
C PHE A 89 -16.93 1.53 -11.15
N ALA A 90 -17.65 2.24 -12.04
CA ALA A 90 -18.26 1.62 -13.21
C ALA A 90 -17.21 1.01 -14.13
N GLU A 91 -16.15 1.77 -14.46
CA GLU A 91 -15.02 1.29 -15.26
C GLU A 91 -14.36 0.03 -14.65
N LEU A 92 -14.18 0.01 -13.33
CA LEU A 92 -13.65 -1.16 -12.62
C LEU A 92 -14.61 -2.36 -12.72
N SER A 93 -15.91 -2.12 -12.54
CA SER A 93 -16.93 -3.16 -12.62
C SER A 93 -17.00 -3.77 -14.02
N ASP A 94 -16.84 -2.96 -15.08
CA ASP A 94 -16.90 -3.40 -16.47
C ASP A 94 -15.78 -4.39 -16.82
N ILE A 95 -14.62 -4.30 -16.15
CA ILE A 95 -13.51 -5.24 -16.32
C ILE A 95 -13.52 -6.40 -15.31
N GLY A 96 -14.60 -6.56 -14.53
CA GLY A 96 -14.75 -7.63 -13.54
C GLY A 96 -13.95 -7.40 -12.25
N GLY A 97 -13.67 -6.14 -11.92
CA GLY A 97 -13.03 -5.77 -10.66
C GLY A 97 -13.92 -5.98 -9.45
N THR A 98 -13.29 -6.33 -8.32
CA THR A 98 -14.00 -6.76 -7.10
C THR A 98 -13.60 -5.98 -5.86
N GLN A 99 -12.65 -5.07 -5.97
CA GLN A 99 -12.10 -4.33 -4.84
C GLN A 99 -11.69 -2.92 -5.27
N VAL A 100 -11.90 -1.95 -4.38
CA VAL A 100 -11.26 -0.64 -4.48
C VAL A 100 -10.41 -0.41 -3.24
N LEU A 101 -9.14 -0.05 -3.45
CA LEU A 101 -8.29 0.54 -2.43
C LEU A 101 -8.51 2.05 -2.45
N MET A 102 -9.24 2.60 -1.49
CA MET A 102 -9.62 4.01 -1.48
C MET A 102 -8.95 4.77 -0.34
N GLN A 103 -8.02 5.68 -0.65
CA GLN A 103 -7.23 6.40 0.36
C GLN A 103 -7.02 7.85 -0.07
N GLY A 104 -7.22 8.80 0.83
CA GLY A 104 -7.06 10.22 0.54
C GLY A 104 -5.93 10.86 1.33
N GLY A 105 -5.75 12.15 1.10
CA GLY A 105 -5.09 13.00 2.08
C GLY A 105 -5.95 13.18 3.34
N MET A 106 -5.30 13.50 4.45
CA MET A 106 -5.94 13.83 5.72
C MET A 106 -6.61 15.21 5.65
N HIS A 107 -7.78 15.29 5.00
CA HIS A 107 -8.48 16.54 4.73
C HIS A 107 -9.09 17.11 6.02
N PRO A 108 -8.74 18.34 6.44
CA PRO A 108 -9.14 18.87 7.75
C PRO A 108 -10.61 19.34 7.83
N GLU A 109 -11.24 19.68 6.70
CA GLU A 109 -12.58 20.30 6.68
C GLU A 109 -13.72 19.41 6.17
N LEU A 110 -13.44 18.19 5.68
CA LEU A 110 -14.51 17.30 5.22
C LEU A 110 -15.19 16.67 6.44
N PRO A 111 -16.52 16.83 6.61
CA PRO A 111 -17.23 16.27 7.75
C PRO A 111 -17.44 14.75 7.58
N ILE A 112 -17.77 14.05 8.65
CA ILE A 112 -17.98 12.59 8.60
C ILE A 112 -19.12 12.20 7.64
N GLU A 113 -20.15 13.02 7.52
CA GLU A 113 -21.31 12.81 6.63
C GLU A 113 -20.89 12.70 5.16
N PHE A 114 -19.86 13.45 4.74
CA PHE A 114 -19.30 13.34 3.39
C PHE A 114 -18.79 11.92 3.12
N TYR A 115 -18.11 11.30 4.09
CA TYR A 115 -17.58 9.95 3.96
C TYR A 115 -18.69 8.90 4.04
N GLU A 116 -19.70 9.10 4.90
CA GLU A 116 -20.87 8.22 4.97
C GLU A 116 -21.68 8.22 3.67
N GLU A 117 -21.93 9.40 3.09
CA GLU A 117 -22.62 9.55 1.80
C GLU A 117 -21.81 8.94 0.65
N MET A 118 -20.49 9.13 0.66
CA MET A 118 -19.58 8.51 -0.32
C MET A 118 -19.66 6.98 -0.25
N LEU A 119 -19.47 6.39 0.93
CA LEU A 119 -19.48 4.94 1.10
C LEU A 119 -20.84 4.34 0.75
N SER A 120 -21.92 4.94 1.26
CA SER A 120 -23.28 4.42 1.04
C SER A 120 -23.72 4.55 -0.41
N GLY A 121 -23.37 5.65 -1.07
CA GLY A 121 -23.59 5.86 -2.51
C GLY A 121 -22.86 4.82 -3.36
N LEU A 122 -21.57 4.58 -3.08
CA LEU A 122 -20.77 3.59 -3.78
C LEU A 122 -21.27 2.16 -3.53
N LYS A 123 -21.57 1.81 -2.28
CA LYS A 123 -22.05 0.46 -1.91
C LYS A 123 -23.45 0.19 -2.45
N GLY A 124 -24.31 1.21 -2.53
CA GLY A 124 -25.64 1.10 -3.14
C GLY A 124 -25.59 0.88 -4.65
N ALA A 125 -24.64 1.52 -5.35
CA ALA A 125 -24.47 1.37 -6.80
C ALA A 125 -23.67 0.13 -7.20
N PHE A 126 -22.67 -0.25 -6.41
CA PHE A 126 -21.72 -1.34 -6.70
C PHE A 126 -21.57 -2.30 -5.51
N PRO A 127 -22.64 -3.02 -5.10
CA PRO A 127 -22.63 -3.83 -3.89
C PRO A 127 -21.63 -5.00 -3.92
N HIS A 128 -21.21 -5.43 -5.11
CA HIS A 128 -20.20 -6.48 -5.31
C HIS A 128 -18.76 -6.00 -5.15
N ILE A 129 -18.51 -4.68 -5.13
CA ILE A 129 -17.17 -4.12 -4.92
C ILE A 129 -16.89 -4.02 -3.42
N HIS A 130 -15.74 -4.57 -3.03
CA HIS A 130 -15.22 -4.49 -1.66
C HIS A 130 -14.50 -3.14 -1.44
N LEU A 131 -14.96 -2.37 -0.46
CA LEU A 131 -14.40 -1.08 -0.08
C LEU A 131 -13.27 -1.29 0.95
N HIS A 132 -12.04 -1.38 0.46
CA HIS A 132 -10.83 -1.38 1.28
C HIS A 132 -10.34 0.06 1.45
N ALA A 133 -10.89 0.79 2.41
CA ALA A 133 -10.78 2.25 2.43
C ALA A 133 -10.27 2.84 3.75
N PHE A 134 -9.68 4.04 3.62
CA PHE A 134 -9.10 4.89 4.66
C PHE A 134 -7.91 4.27 5.39
N SER A 135 -6.75 4.89 5.25
CA SER A 135 -5.55 4.52 5.99
C SER A 135 -5.68 4.84 7.49
N PRO A 136 -4.94 4.17 8.38
CA PRO A 136 -4.90 4.54 9.78
C PRO A 136 -4.55 6.00 10.07
N PRO A 137 -3.62 6.67 9.35
CA PRO A 137 -3.47 8.12 9.48
C PRO A 137 -4.74 8.93 9.23
N GLU A 138 -5.58 8.53 8.26
CA GLU A 138 -6.87 9.18 8.04
C GLU A 138 -7.80 8.97 9.24
N PHE A 139 -7.92 7.74 9.76
CA PHE A 139 -8.69 7.49 11.00
C PHE A 139 -8.19 8.30 12.20
N VAL A 140 -6.87 8.46 12.34
CA VAL A 140 -6.28 9.26 13.43
C VAL A 140 -6.61 10.75 13.27
N GLU A 141 -6.70 11.24 12.03
CA GLU A 141 -7.18 12.58 11.72
C GLU A 141 -8.69 12.71 11.93
N PHE A 142 -9.49 11.71 11.54
CA PHE A 142 -10.93 11.66 11.77
C PHE A 142 -11.26 11.78 13.26
N VAL A 143 -10.50 11.09 14.12
CA VAL A 143 -10.62 11.25 15.58
C VAL A 143 -10.31 12.69 16.02
N ALA A 144 -9.36 13.37 15.37
CA ALA A 144 -9.07 14.77 15.66
C ALA A 144 -10.25 15.66 15.28
N VAL A 145 -10.71 15.60 14.03
CA VAL A 145 -11.52 16.67 13.42
C VAL A 145 -13.01 16.40 13.37
N PHE A 146 -13.47 15.15 13.35
CA PHE A 146 -14.91 14.86 13.22
C PHE A 146 -15.69 15.24 14.46
N ASP A 147 -16.80 15.93 14.27
CA ASP A 147 -17.77 16.18 15.32
C ASP A 147 -18.62 14.92 15.54
N VAL A 148 -18.45 14.28 16.70
CA VAL A 148 -19.14 13.04 17.06
C VAL A 148 -19.71 13.22 18.46
N ASP A 149 -21.03 13.13 18.57
CA ASP A 149 -21.75 13.32 19.82
C ASP A 149 -21.11 12.56 20.99
N GLY A 150 -20.87 13.27 22.10
CA GLY A 150 -20.27 12.71 23.31
C GLY A 150 -18.74 12.64 23.31
N PHE A 151 -18.06 13.05 22.24
CA PHE A 151 -16.60 13.08 22.17
C PHE A 151 -16.07 14.47 21.80
N PRO A 152 -14.92 14.90 22.37
CA PRO A 152 -14.31 16.17 22.00
C PRO A 152 -13.67 16.09 20.61
N SER A 153 -13.55 17.24 19.94
CA SER A 153 -12.69 17.43 18.77
C SER A 153 -11.44 18.23 19.14
N THR A 154 -10.41 18.11 18.31
CA THR A 154 -9.15 18.84 18.44
C THR A 154 -8.82 19.52 17.11
N GLU A 155 -7.77 20.33 17.11
CA GLU A 155 -7.18 20.79 15.84
C GLU A 155 -6.65 19.60 15.00
N PRO A 156 -6.52 19.76 13.68
CA PRO A 156 -5.87 18.80 12.79
C PRO A 156 -4.53 18.30 13.34
N ARG A 157 -4.31 16.98 13.28
CA ARG A 157 -3.10 16.27 13.75
C ARG A 157 -2.88 16.28 15.27
N LYS A 158 -3.88 16.67 16.05
CA LYS A 158 -3.78 16.79 17.51
C LYS A 158 -4.63 15.80 18.30
N SER A 159 -5.14 14.74 17.67
CA SER A 159 -5.95 13.74 18.39
C SER A 159 -5.19 13.09 19.56
N GLY A 160 -3.85 13.06 19.53
CA GLY A 160 -3.02 12.59 20.66
C GLY A 160 -3.09 13.44 21.94
N GLU A 161 -3.66 14.65 21.89
CA GLU A 161 -3.94 15.46 23.08
C GLU A 161 -5.19 14.97 23.85
N MET A 162 -6.01 14.13 23.22
CA MET A 162 -7.21 13.55 23.83
C MET A 162 -6.85 12.45 24.84
N PRO A 163 -7.57 12.36 25.99
CA PRO A 163 -7.46 11.21 26.88
C PRO A 163 -7.66 9.89 26.13
N ARG A 164 -6.82 8.89 26.42
CA ARG A 164 -6.77 7.64 25.65
C ARG A 164 -8.11 6.89 25.58
N GLU A 165 -8.86 6.85 26.67
CA GLU A 165 -10.19 6.22 26.70
C GLU A 165 -11.16 6.91 25.72
N GLN A 166 -11.20 8.25 25.73
CA GLN A 166 -12.02 9.03 24.80
C GLN A 166 -11.56 8.84 23.36
N TRP A 167 -10.24 8.80 23.13
CA TRP A 167 -9.67 8.59 21.80
C TRP A 167 -10.10 7.24 21.21
N LEU A 168 -9.97 6.16 21.98
CA LEU A 168 -10.37 4.82 21.55
C LEU A 168 -11.88 4.70 21.37
N GLY A 169 -12.67 5.31 22.27
CA GLY A 169 -14.13 5.35 22.15
C GLY A 169 -14.59 6.10 20.90
N LYS A 170 -13.98 7.26 20.60
CA LYS A 170 -14.30 8.06 19.42
C LYS A 170 -13.90 7.33 18.14
N LEU A 171 -12.71 6.72 18.12
CA LEU A 171 -12.26 5.89 17.00
C LEU A 171 -13.25 4.76 16.69
N GLU A 172 -13.68 4.02 17.72
CA GLU A 172 -14.65 2.94 17.54
C GLU A 172 -16.00 3.45 17.04
N ALA A 173 -16.49 4.58 17.58
CA ALA A 173 -17.73 5.20 17.14
C ALA A 173 -17.68 5.63 15.66
N ILE A 174 -16.58 6.25 15.23
CA ILE A 174 -16.34 6.63 13.83
C ILE A 174 -16.31 5.38 12.94
N MET A 175 -15.56 4.35 13.33
CA MET A 175 -15.47 3.12 12.54
C MET A 175 -16.83 2.41 12.40
N ARG A 176 -17.66 2.39 13.44
CA ARG A 176 -19.02 1.82 13.37
C ARG A 176 -19.91 2.59 12.41
N ARG A 177 -19.84 3.92 12.44
CA ARG A 177 -20.55 4.80 11.49
C ARG A 177 -20.15 4.50 10.04
N LEU A 178 -18.84 4.47 9.76
CA LEU A 178 -18.33 4.18 8.42
C LEU A 178 -18.62 2.73 7.97
N GLN A 179 -18.55 1.75 8.88
CA GLN A 179 -18.93 0.37 8.59
C GLN A 179 -20.43 0.27 8.25
N ALA A 180 -21.30 0.95 9.00
CA ALA A 180 -22.73 1.01 8.71
C ALA A 180 -23.02 1.68 7.35
N ALA A 181 -22.18 2.64 6.94
CA ALA A 181 -22.26 3.29 5.63
C ALA A 181 -21.72 2.41 4.47
N GLY A 182 -21.01 1.31 4.74
CA GLY A 182 -20.57 0.36 3.72
C GLY A 182 -19.07 0.07 3.67
N LEU A 183 -18.26 0.59 4.60
CA LEU A 183 -16.84 0.23 4.72
C LEU A 183 -16.68 -1.27 5.04
N ASP A 184 -15.90 -1.99 4.23
CA ASP A 184 -15.71 -3.44 4.42
C ASP A 184 -14.39 -3.77 5.16
N SER A 185 -13.32 -3.00 4.96
CA SER A 185 -11.99 -3.31 5.50
C SER A 185 -11.04 -2.10 5.51
N VAL A 186 -9.95 -2.18 6.27
CA VAL A 186 -9.00 -1.07 6.45
C VAL A 186 -7.62 -1.38 5.85
N PRO A 187 -7.10 -0.57 4.91
CA PRO A 187 -5.79 -0.77 4.32
C PRO A 187 -4.62 -0.39 5.22
N GLY A 188 -3.49 -1.07 5.03
CA GLY A 188 -2.27 -0.90 5.81
C GLY A 188 -1.44 0.34 5.53
N GLY A 189 -1.94 1.27 4.70
CA GLY A 189 -1.19 2.46 4.31
C GLY A 189 -0.75 3.32 5.50
N GLY A 190 0.36 4.03 5.36
CA GLY A 190 0.84 4.97 6.36
C GLY A 190 1.56 4.39 7.57
N ALA A 191 1.85 3.10 7.53
CA ALA A 191 2.69 2.43 8.51
C ALA A 191 4.17 2.84 8.37
N GLU A 192 4.69 2.93 7.14
CA GLU A 192 6.09 3.28 6.83
C GLU A 192 7.09 2.48 7.68
N ILE A 193 7.78 3.14 8.61
CA ILE A 193 8.58 2.54 9.68
C ILE A 193 8.02 3.01 11.03
N PHE A 194 7.89 2.09 11.97
CA PHE A 194 7.34 2.38 13.30
C PHE A 194 8.34 3.00 14.27
N ALA A 195 9.62 2.70 14.12
CA ALA A 195 10.68 3.25 14.97
C ALA A 195 10.57 4.79 15.04
N GLU A 196 10.39 5.29 16.26
CA GLU A 196 10.08 6.71 16.50
C GLU A 196 11.14 7.68 15.94
N PRO A 197 12.46 7.41 16.04
CA PRO A 197 13.46 8.29 15.44
C PRO A 197 13.30 8.46 13.93
N VAL A 198 12.93 7.38 13.22
CA VAL A 198 12.64 7.40 11.79
C VAL A 198 11.33 8.14 11.53
N ARG A 199 10.28 7.77 12.26
CA ARG A 199 8.92 8.28 12.05
C ARG A 199 8.82 9.80 12.26
N ARG A 200 9.46 10.33 13.30
CA ARG A 200 9.55 11.78 13.56
C ARG A 200 10.20 12.54 12.41
N ARG A 201 11.17 11.93 11.74
CA ARG A 201 11.89 12.55 10.63
C ARG A 201 11.04 12.56 9.36
N ILE A 202 10.43 11.41 9.04
CA ILE A 202 9.81 11.21 7.73
C ILE A 202 8.32 11.57 7.67
N GLY A 203 7.55 11.29 8.74
CA GLY A 203 6.09 11.35 8.80
C GLY A 203 5.55 12.51 9.63
N ARG A 204 5.97 13.73 9.34
CA ARG A 204 5.60 14.91 10.15
C ARG A 204 4.09 15.16 10.15
N GLY A 205 3.49 15.07 11.33
CA GLY A 205 2.05 15.27 11.52
C GLY A 205 1.19 14.08 11.09
N LYS A 206 1.79 12.91 10.86
CA LYS A 206 1.09 11.64 10.63
C LYS A 206 0.86 10.92 11.97
N ALA A 207 0.03 9.89 11.99
CA ALA A 207 -0.18 9.01 13.14
C ALA A 207 1.13 8.49 13.75
N SER A 208 1.19 8.25 15.07
CA SER A 208 2.27 7.47 15.70
C SER A 208 2.15 5.97 15.36
N ALA A 209 3.16 5.16 15.72
CA ALA A 209 3.07 3.71 15.58
C ALA A 209 1.93 3.11 16.43
N ASP A 210 1.79 3.55 17.67
CA ASP A 210 0.74 3.05 18.58
C ASP A 210 -0.65 3.43 18.07
N GLN A 211 -0.84 4.67 17.61
CA GLN A 211 -2.09 5.11 17.00
C GLN A 211 -2.43 4.29 15.76
N TRP A 212 -1.44 4.00 14.90
CA TRP A 212 -1.64 3.15 13.72
C TRP A 212 -2.09 1.74 14.14
N LEU A 213 -1.45 1.14 15.16
CA LEU A 213 -1.81 -0.18 15.67
C LEU A 213 -3.19 -0.16 16.35
N ASP A 214 -3.58 0.91 17.01
CA ASP A 214 -4.90 1.04 17.64
C ASP A 214 -6.04 1.07 16.64
N VAL A 215 -5.84 1.75 15.50
CA VAL A 215 -6.78 1.68 14.37
C VAL A 215 -6.95 0.22 13.94
N MET A 216 -5.85 -0.49 13.71
CA MET A 216 -5.93 -1.88 13.26
C MET A 216 -6.60 -2.80 14.27
N ARG A 217 -6.25 -2.70 15.56
CA ARG A 217 -6.92 -3.45 16.64
C ARG A 217 -8.40 -3.15 16.73
N THR A 218 -8.79 -1.88 16.58
CA THR A 218 -10.21 -1.50 16.60
C THR A 218 -10.93 -2.08 15.40
N ALA A 219 -10.34 -2.04 14.21
CA ALA A 219 -10.90 -2.67 13.03
C ALA A 219 -11.09 -4.18 13.21
N HIS A 220 -10.09 -4.88 13.77
CA HIS A 220 -10.17 -6.32 14.04
C HIS A 220 -11.27 -6.67 15.04
N ARG A 221 -11.41 -5.90 16.14
CA ARG A 221 -12.51 -6.05 17.11
C ARG A 221 -13.88 -5.87 16.46
N LEU A 222 -13.98 -5.00 15.46
CA LEU A 222 -15.21 -4.75 14.69
C LEU A 222 -15.43 -5.73 13.53
N GLY A 223 -14.55 -6.73 13.37
CA GLY A 223 -14.69 -7.77 12.35
C GLY A 223 -14.15 -7.42 10.98
N MET A 224 -13.51 -6.27 10.83
CA MET A 224 -12.89 -5.86 9.58
C MET A 224 -11.52 -6.52 9.41
N SER A 225 -11.28 -7.11 8.24
CA SER A 225 -9.94 -7.53 7.82
C SER A 225 -9.08 -6.30 7.53
N THR A 226 -7.77 -6.43 7.70
CA THR A 226 -6.82 -5.35 7.39
C THR A 226 -5.59 -5.85 6.64
N SER A 227 -4.88 -4.93 6.00
CA SER A 227 -3.53 -5.19 5.49
C SER A 227 -2.50 -4.42 6.31
N ALA A 228 -1.23 -4.79 6.22
CA ALA A 228 -0.11 -4.05 6.79
C ALA A 228 0.93 -3.76 5.71
N THR A 229 1.63 -2.63 5.83
CA THR A 229 2.61 -2.22 4.82
C THR A 229 3.91 -1.74 5.43
N MET A 230 5.01 -1.80 4.68
CA MET A 230 6.29 -1.23 5.11
C MET A 230 7.05 -0.67 3.91
N MET A 231 7.10 0.67 3.82
CA MET A 231 8.05 1.35 2.95
C MET A 231 9.44 1.35 3.62
N PHE A 232 10.47 0.91 2.91
CA PHE A 232 11.83 0.81 3.44
C PHE A 232 12.88 1.26 2.42
N GLY A 233 14.16 1.24 2.79
CA GLY A 233 15.27 1.64 1.93
C GLY A 233 15.55 3.14 1.96
N HIS A 234 15.29 3.80 3.08
CA HIS A 234 15.56 5.23 3.28
C HIS A 234 16.56 5.45 4.42
N ILE A 235 16.15 6.09 5.51
CA ILE A 235 17.02 6.47 6.64
C ILE A 235 17.07 5.43 7.78
N GLU A 236 16.26 4.38 7.70
CA GLU A 236 16.04 3.38 8.76
C GLU A 236 17.12 2.31 8.77
N GLY A 237 17.39 1.74 9.94
CA GLY A 237 18.23 0.55 10.08
C GLY A 237 17.48 -0.74 9.79
N ALA A 238 18.22 -1.82 9.55
CA ALA A 238 17.63 -3.16 9.40
C ALA A 238 16.88 -3.60 10.66
N ALA A 239 17.35 -3.21 11.86
CA ALA A 239 16.66 -3.50 13.12
C ALA A 239 15.31 -2.78 13.23
N ASP A 240 15.17 -1.57 12.69
CA ASP A 240 13.88 -0.85 12.64
C ASP A 240 12.83 -1.60 11.78
N ARG A 241 13.27 -2.25 10.70
CA ARG A 241 12.40 -3.07 9.84
C ARG A 241 11.93 -4.33 10.56
N ILE A 242 12.80 -4.94 11.36
CA ILE A 242 12.42 -6.09 12.19
C ILE A 242 11.48 -5.66 13.32
N ASP A 243 11.74 -4.54 13.99
CA ASP A 243 10.82 -3.95 14.98
C ASP A 243 9.43 -3.70 14.37
N HIS A 244 9.39 -3.12 13.16
CA HIS A 244 8.13 -2.90 12.46
C HIS A 244 7.34 -4.21 12.29
N MET A 245 7.97 -5.23 11.70
CA MET A 245 7.30 -6.52 11.49
C MET A 245 6.96 -7.22 12.80
N GLN A 246 7.77 -7.07 13.85
CA GLN A 246 7.50 -7.65 15.16
C GLN A 246 6.22 -7.06 15.75
N ARG A 247 6.02 -5.74 15.68
CA ARG A 247 4.80 -5.11 16.19
C ARG A 247 3.55 -5.52 15.41
N VAL A 248 3.66 -5.71 14.08
CA VAL A 248 2.56 -6.27 13.26
C VAL A 248 2.26 -7.70 13.71
N ARG A 249 3.30 -8.53 13.88
CA ARG A 249 3.18 -9.92 14.32
C ARG A 249 2.55 -10.04 15.69
N ASP A 250 2.95 -9.19 16.64
CA ASP A 250 2.42 -9.18 18.00
C ASP A 250 0.95 -8.74 18.02
N ALA A 251 0.58 -7.73 17.24
CA ALA A 251 -0.82 -7.29 17.11
C ALA A 251 -1.70 -8.37 16.45
N GLN A 252 -1.15 -9.13 15.50
CA GLN A 252 -1.85 -10.28 14.91
C GLN A 252 -2.02 -11.43 15.92
N ASP A 253 -0.97 -11.75 16.70
CA ASP A 253 -1.07 -12.75 17.77
C ASP A 253 -2.14 -12.35 18.79
N GLU A 254 -2.17 -11.08 19.21
CA GLU A 254 -3.21 -10.53 20.09
C GLU A 254 -4.61 -10.75 19.51
N ALA A 255 -4.84 -10.39 18.23
CA ALA A 255 -6.14 -10.60 17.59
C ALA A 255 -6.57 -12.07 17.55
N ILE A 256 -5.62 -12.98 17.28
CA ILE A 256 -5.87 -14.43 17.25
C ILE A 256 -6.17 -14.97 18.66
N GLU A 257 -5.36 -14.61 19.65
CA GLU A 257 -5.50 -15.07 21.04
C GLU A 257 -6.81 -14.59 21.68
N GLN A 258 -7.21 -13.35 21.39
CA GLN A 258 -8.48 -12.78 21.85
C GLN A 258 -9.70 -13.30 21.05
N GLY A 259 -9.48 -14.05 19.97
CA GLY A 259 -10.55 -14.56 19.12
C GLY A 259 -11.32 -13.45 18.40
N TRP A 260 -10.65 -12.34 18.04
CA TRP A 260 -11.30 -11.26 17.32
C TRP A 260 -11.73 -11.71 15.91
N PRO A 261 -12.87 -11.19 15.40
CA PRO A 261 -13.39 -11.61 14.10
C PRO A 261 -12.54 -11.16 12.91
N GLY A 262 -11.92 -9.98 13.00
CA GLY A 262 -11.01 -9.44 11.99
C GLY A 262 -9.54 -9.75 12.27
N ARG A 263 -8.68 -9.61 11.25
CA ARG A 263 -7.24 -9.92 11.31
C ARG A 263 -6.47 -9.26 10.18
N TYR A 264 -5.14 -9.21 10.28
CA TYR A 264 -4.29 -8.94 9.12
C TYR A 264 -4.39 -10.11 8.14
N VAL A 265 -4.73 -9.81 6.89
CA VAL A 265 -4.78 -10.79 5.79
C VAL A 265 -3.55 -10.74 4.91
N SER A 266 -2.86 -9.59 4.85
CA SER A 266 -1.68 -9.41 4.01
C SER A 266 -0.65 -8.45 4.58
N PHE A 267 0.60 -8.66 4.18
CA PHE A 267 1.70 -7.73 4.39
C PHE A 267 2.42 -7.44 3.06
N ILE A 268 2.67 -6.17 2.79
CA ILE A 268 3.28 -5.70 1.54
C ILE A 268 4.44 -4.75 1.86
N THR A 269 5.61 -4.99 1.28
CA THR A 269 6.80 -4.13 1.47
C THR A 269 7.29 -3.59 0.16
N TRP A 270 7.76 -2.35 0.13
CA TRP A 270 8.34 -1.78 -1.08
C TRP A 270 9.48 -0.81 -0.76
N PRO A 271 10.49 -0.72 -1.64
CA PRO A 271 11.48 0.32 -1.55
C PRO A 271 10.89 1.72 -1.75
N PHE A 272 11.38 2.66 -0.97
CA PHE A 272 11.13 4.09 -1.11
C PHE A 272 11.54 4.59 -2.49
N GLN A 273 10.64 5.33 -3.13
CA GLN A 273 10.86 5.99 -4.41
C GLN A 273 11.25 7.45 -4.17
N PRO A 274 12.49 7.87 -4.52
CA PRO A 274 13.03 9.15 -4.06
C PRO A 274 12.56 10.36 -4.88
N ASP A 275 12.14 10.17 -6.12
CA ASP A 275 11.97 11.28 -7.05
C ASP A 275 10.84 12.21 -6.63
N HIS A 276 11.04 13.51 -6.86
CA HIS A 276 10.11 14.59 -6.49
C HIS A 276 9.78 14.70 -4.97
N THR A 277 10.45 13.93 -4.11
CA THR A 277 10.25 14.00 -2.66
C THR A 277 11.30 14.88 -1.96
N ALA A 278 11.00 15.38 -0.76
CA ALA A 278 12.00 16.09 0.05
C ALA A 278 13.04 15.15 0.65
N LEU A 279 12.62 13.94 1.02
CA LEU A 279 13.48 12.89 1.56
C LEU A 279 14.50 12.44 0.52
N GLY A 280 14.09 12.26 -0.74
CA GLY A 280 14.94 11.82 -1.84
C GLY A 280 16.06 12.78 -2.24
N ARG A 281 16.00 14.05 -1.82
CA ARG A 281 17.05 15.06 -2.03
C ARG A 281 18.20 14.98 -1.02
N MET A 282 18.11 14.10 -0.04
CA MET A 282 19.18 13.89 0.94
C MET A 282 20.37 13.16 0.29
N PRO A 283 21.60 13.38 0.79
CA PRO A 283 22.77 12.67 0.28
C PRO A 283 22.60 11.16 0.44
N GLU A 284 23.07 10.43 -0.57
CA GLU A 284 23.14 8.97 -0.50
C GLU A 284 24.32 8.54 0.38
N TRP A 285 24.12 7.43 1.09
CA TRP A 285 25.16 6.82 1.88
C TRP A 285 26.19 6.14 0.97
N ASP A 286 27.46 6.41 1.23
CA ASP A 286 28.56 5.70 0.56
C ASP A 286 28.75 4.32 1.19
N GLY A 287 28.18 3.30 0.54
CA GLY A 287 28.32 1.90 0.94
C GLY A 287 29.75 1.34 0.82
N GLU A 288 30.66 2.03 0.13
CA GLU A 288 32.06 1.63 -0.03
C GLU A 288 32.97 2.21 1.06
N SER A 289 32.45 3.14 1.87
CA SER A 289 33.20 3.80 2.95
C SER A 289 33.74 2.84 4.03
N GLY A 290 33.16 1.64 4.15
CA GLY A 290 33.49 0.67 5.20
C GLY A 290 32.91 1.01 6.59
N GLU A 291 32.27 2.17 6.73
CA GLU A 291 31.56 2.58 7.94
C GLU A 291 30.17 1.90 8.02
N PRO A 292 29.64 1.67 9.23
CA PRO A 292 28.27 1.19 9.37
C PRO A 292 27.29 2.28 8.92
N PHE A 293 26.20 1.87 8.26
CA PHE A 293 25.15 2.82 7.90
C PHE A 293 24.59 3.51 9.16
N PRO A 294 24.43 4.84 9.17
CA PRO A 294 24.03 5.58 10.37
C PRO A 294 22.69 5.14 10.97
N GLY A 295 21.74 4.71 10.13
CA GLY A 295 20.46 4.18 10.59
C GLY A 295 20.57 2.82 11.29
N ASP A 296 21.52 1.96 10.92
CA ASP A 296 21.75 0.69 11.64
C ASP A 296 22.28 0.96 13.04
N VAL A 297 23.26 1.87 13.15
CA VAL A 297 23.83 2.27 14.44
C VAL A 297 22.75 2.79 15.38
N LEU A 298 21.88 3.69 14.87
CA LEU A 298 20.80 4.26 15.67
C LEU A 298 19.75 3.21 16.07
N ALA A 299 19.36 2.32 15.14
CA ALA A 299 18.37 1.28 15.40
C ALA A 299 18.83 0.26 16.46
N GLU A 300 20.14 0.12 16.65
CA GLU A 300 20.75 -0.74 17.68
C GLU A 300 21.11 0.01 18.98
N GLY A 301 20.63 1.25 19.13
CA GLY A 301 20.82 2.06 20.34
C GLY A 301 22.14 2.82 20.42
N GLY A 302 22.93 2.83 19.33
CA GLY A 302 24.12 3.65 19.22
C GLY A 302 23.82 5.09 18.78
N GLU A 303 24.87 5.91 18.70
CA GLU A 303 24.82 7.27 18.19
C GLU A 303 25.67 7.40 16.92
N HIS A 304 25.15 8.10 15.92
CA HIS A 304 25.90 8.43 14.70
C HIS A 304 25.51 9.83 14.21
N GLY A 305 26.50 10.68 13.91
CA GLY A 305 26.28 12.09 13.56
C GLY A 305 25.37 12.29 12.33
N ASP A 306 25.41 11.33 11.41
CA ASP A 306 24.62 11.34 10.16
C ASP A 306 23.30 10.55 10.21
N ALA A 307 22.91 10.02 11.38
CA ALA A 307 21.64 9.30 11.50
C ALA A 307 20.45 10.20 11.13
N GLY A 308 19.60 9.72 10.21
CA GLY A 308 18.48 10.52 9.67
C GLY A 308 18.89 11.65 8.73
N LYS A 309 20.15 11.69 8.27
CA LYS A 309 20.71 12.70 7.36
C LYS A 309 21.23 12.14 6.03
N VAL A 310 21.30 10.82 5.87
CA VAL A 310 21.71 10.12 4.64
C VAL A 310 20.69 9.04 4.24
N LEU A 311 20.61 8.70 2.96
CA LEU A 311 19.74 7.64 2.44
C LEU A 311 20.51 6.38 2.11
N ARG A 312 19.97 5.20 2.47
CA ARG A 312 20.52 3.91 2.04
C ARG A 312 20.20 3.59 0.58
N ARG A 313 18.96 3.85 0.14
CA ARG A 313 18.33 3.30 -1.08
C ARG A 313 18.32 1.76 -1.11
N ALA A 314 17.22 1.17 -1.55
CA ALA A 314 17.10 -0.28 -1.67
C ALA A 314 16.86 -0.67 -3.12
N GLY A 315 17.77 -1.47 -3.68
CA GLY A 315 17.62 -2.10 -4.99
C GLY A 315 16.96 -3.48 -4.91
N ALA A 316 16.94 -4.19 -6.04
CA ALA A 316 16.25 -5.48 -6.18
C ALA A 316 16.72 -6.56 -5.20
N THR A 317 18.04 -6.66 -4.96
CA THR A 317 18.60 -7.64 -4.02
C THR A 317 18.10 -7.42 -2.59
N GLU A 318 18.07 -6.16 -2.14
CA GLU A 318 17.61 -5.81 -0.80
C GLU A 318 16.10 -6.01 -0.66
N TYR A 319 15.34 -5.71 -1.73
CA TYR A 319 13.91 -5.99 -1.78
C TYR A 319 13.58 -7.48 -1.66
N LEU A 320 14.17 -8.33 -2.49
CA LEU A 320 13.92 -9.77 -2.46
C LEU A 320 14.32 -10.38 -1.11
N ARG A 321 15.40 -9.89 -0.51
CA ARG A 321 15.82 -10.25 0.85
C ARG A 321 14.77 -9.85 1.89
N MET A 322 14.30 -8.60 1.84
CA MET A 322 13.31 -8.10 2.80
C MET A 322 12.00 -8.89 2.70
N GLN A 323 11.54 -9.17 1.48
CA GLN A 323 10.35 -9.97 1.23
C GLN A 323 10.47 -11.41 1.75
N ALA A 324 11.61 -12.06 1.50
CA ALA A 324 11.87 -13.40 1.99
C ALA A 324 11.90 -13.47 3.52
N VAL A 325 12.56 -12.50 4.17
CA VAL A 325 12.57 -12.42 5.63
C VAL A 325 11.16 -12.13 6.16
N ALA A 326 10.37 -11.28 5.51
CA ALA A 326 8.98 -11.03 5.91
C ALA A 326 8.14 -12.32 5.90
N ARG A 327 8.21 -13.14 4.84
CA ARG A 327 7.52 -14.45 4.80
C ARG A 327 7.99 -15.40 5.92
N LEU A 328 9.28 -15.43 6.20
CA LEU A 328 9.83 -16.33 7.23
C LEU A 328 9.54 -15.85 8.65
N PHE A 329 9.37 -14.55 8.85
CA PHE A 329 9.20 -13.93 10.16
C PHE A 329 7.74 -13.75 10.55
N LEU A 330 6.89 -13.30 9.62
CA LEU A 330 5.44 -13.09 9.81
C LEU A 330 4.69 -14.42 9.62
N ASP A 331 4.94 -15.38 10.50
CA ASP A 331 4.35 -16.73 10.42
C ASP A 331 2.82 -16.77 10.65
N ASN A 332 2.25 -15.67 11.15
CA ASN A 332 0.84 -15.50 11.46
C ASN A 332 0.08 -14.53 10.52
N VAL A 333 0.75 -14.00 9.48
CA VAL A 333 0.12 -13.20 8.41
C VAL A 333 -0.05 -14.07 7.16
N HIS A 334 -1.28 -14.17 6.67
CA HIS A 334 -1.63 -15.13 5.62
C HIS A 334 -0.86 -14.88 4.31
N SER A 335 -0.99 -13.68 3.75
CA SER A 335 -0.44 -13.34 2.45
C SER A 335 0.78 -12.40 2.52
N ILE A 336 1.72 -12.60 1.61
CA ILE A 336 2.82 -11.66 1.34
C ILE A 336 2.71 -11.25 -0.12
N GLY A 337 2.55 -9.94 -0.34
CA GLY A 337 2.43 -9.35 -1.67
C GLY A 337 3.77 -9.14 -2.35
N SER A 338 3.78 -9.21 -3.68
CA SER A 338 4.91 -8.82 -4.52
C SER A 338 4.75 -7.39 -5.04
N SER A 339 5.72 -6.53 -4.76
CA SER A 339 5.73 -5.11 -5.11
C SER A 339 6.34 -4.86 -6.48
N TRP A 340 5.70 -5.39 -7.51
CA TRP A 340 6.13 -5.18 -8.89
C TRP A 340 5.98 -3.72 -9.34
N VAL A 341 5.10 -2.94 -8.70
CA VAL A 341 4.87 -1.52 -9.03
C VAL A 341 6.15 -0.70 -8.83
N THR A 342 6.88 -0.92 -7.73
CA THR A 342 8.12 -0.19 -7.42
C THR A 342 9.37 -0.84 -8.00
N MET A 343 9.35 -2.16 -8.19
CA MET A 343 10.53 -2.94 -8.57
C MET A 343 10.56 -3.36 -10.04
N GLY A 344 9.46 -3.16 -10.75
CA GLY A 344 9.24 -3.61 -12.10
C GLY A 344 8.74 -5.06 -12.19
N PRO A 345 8.10 -5.42 -13.32
CA PRO A 345 7.42 -6.71 -13.49
C PRO A 345 8.31 -7.95 -13.29
N LYS A 346 9.57 -7.91 -13.72
CA LYS A 346 10.46 -9.08 -13.62
C LYS A 346 10.96 -9.33 -12.20
N ILE A 347 11.22 -8.27 -11.43
CA ILE A 347 11.53 -8.43 -10.00
C ILE A 347 10.27 -8.83 -9.23
N GLY A 348 9.12 -8.30 -9.61
CA GLY A 348 7.82 -8.77 -9.14
C GLY A 348 7.59 -10.27 -9.32
N GLN A 349 7.87 -10.77 -10.53
CA GLN A 349 7.82 -12.19 -10.87
C GLN A 349 8.80 -13.01 -10.02
N LEU A 350 10.04 -12.54 -9.85
CA LEU A 350 11.02 -13.19 -8.98
C LEU A 350 10.55 -13.25 -7.53
N GLY A 351 9.80 -12.25 -7.05
CA GLY A 351 9.22 -12.22 -5.71
C GLY A 351 8.41 -13.48 -5.35
N LEU A 352 7.80 -14.16 -6.34
CA LEU A 352 7.09 -15.43 -6.14
C LEU A 352 7.99 -16.56 -5.63
N PHE A 353 9.31 -16.48 -5.88
CA PHE A 353 10.33 -17.40 -5.36
C PHE A 353 10.98 -16.89 -4.06
N PHE A 354 10.56 -15.73 -3.57
CA PHE A 354 11.05 -15.09 -2.34
C PHE A 354 9.92 -14.92 -1.31
N GLY A 355 8.93 -15.81 -1.35
CA GLY A 355 7.90 -15.93 -0.32
C GLY A 355 6.58 -15.22 -0.63
N ALA A 356 6.48 -14.51 -1.75
CA ALA A 356 5.22 -13.95 -2.20
C ALA A 356 4.27 -15.06 -2.68
N ASN A 357 2.99 -14.94 -2.34
CA ASN A 357 1.93 -15.77 -2.93
C ASN A 357 1.01 -14.97 -3.86
N ASP A 358 1.16 -13.65 -3.89
CA ASP A 358 0.25 -12.72 -4.52
C ASP A 358 1.00 -11.65 -5.31
N MET A 359 0.61 -11.44 -6.57
CA MET A 359 1.12 -10.36 -7.43
C MET A 359 0.38 -9.04 -7.24
N GLY A 360 -0.66 -8.98 -6.40
CA GLY A 360 -1.39 -7.75 -6.11
C GLY A 360 -2.28 -7.27 -7.27
N SER A 361 -2.32 -5.94 -7.40
CA SER A 361 -3.02 -5.11 -8.37
C SER A 361 -2.95 -5.47 -9.86
N VAL A 362 -4.05 -5.56 -10.61
CA VAL A 362 -4.09 -5.00 -11.97
C VAL A 362 -4.15 -3.48 -11.79
N MET A 363 -3.23 -2.76 -12.42
CA MET A 363 -3.13 -1.32 -12.22
C MET A 363 -3.83 -0.57 -13.34
N MET A 364 -5.07 -0.15 -13.09
CA MET A 364 -5.82 0.75 -13.98
C MET A 364 -5.35 2.21 -13.83
N GLU A 365 -4.99 2.61 -12.61
CA GLU A 365 -4.60 3.96 -12.23
C GLU A 365 -3.66 3.88 -11.01
N GLU A 366 -2.57 4.65 -11.00
CA GLU A 366 -1.66 4.78 -9.86
C GLU A 366 -1.12 6.21 -9.80
N ASN A 367 -1.48 6.95 -8.75
CA ASN A 367 -1.20 8.37 -8.65
C ASN A 367 -0.09 8.68 -7.63
N VAL A 368 0.09 7.82 -6.62
CA VAL A 368 0.99 8.11 -5.48
C VAL A 368 2.42 7.74 -5.82
N VAL A 369 2.64 6.51 -6.29
CA VAL A 369 3.99 6.05 -6.67
C VAL A 369 4.44 6.72 -7.98
N SER A 370 3.52 6.99 -8.89
CA SER A 370 3.81 7.73 -10.12
C SER A 370 4.17 9.19 -9.88
N ALA A 371 3.58 9.85 -8.87
CA ALA A 371 4.06 11.16 -8.44
C ALA A 371 5.50 11.13 -7.90
N ALA A 372 5.98 9.98 -7.45
CA ALA A 372 7.36 9.74 -7.03
C ALA A 372 8.25 9.11 -8.13
N GLY A 373 7.83 9.21 -9.40
CA GLY A 373 8.64 8.85 -10.57
C GLY A 373 8.52 7.41 -11.07
N THR A 374 7.69 6.55 -10.45
CA THR A 374 7.54 5.15 -10.89
C THR A 374 6.30 4.91 -11.72
N THR A 375 6.48 4.30 -12.89
CA THR A 375 5.44 4.28 -13.94
C THR A 375 5.06 2.87 -14.41
N HIS A 376 5.45 1.83 -13.65
CA HIS A 376 5.12 0.46 -14.02
C HIS A 376 3.62 0.20 -13.92
N GLN A 377 3.00 -0.24 -15.02
CA GLN A 377 1.61 -0.67 -15.08
C GLN A 377 1.53 -2.07 -15.69
N LEU A 378 0.69 -2.92 -15.10
CA LEU A 378 0.42 -4.27 -15.59
C LEU A 378 -1.09 -4.48 -15.73
N ASP A 379 -1.50 -4.98 -16.88
CA ASP A 379 -2.85 -5.50 -17.11
C ASP A 379 -2.98 -6.95 -16.61
N GLU A 380 -4.22 -7.47 -16.63
CA GLU A 380 -4.52 -8.84 -16.19
C GLU A 380 -3.74 -9.89 -16.98
N ALA A 381 -3.65 -9.72 -18.31
CA ALA A 381 -2.97 -10.67 -19.19
C ALA A 381 -1.47 -10.76 -18.86
N MET A 382 -0.81 -9.62 -18.62
CA MET A 382 0.60 -9.61 -18.26
C MET A 382 0.84 -10.22 -16.87
N ILE A 383 -0.03 -9.96 -15.88
CA ILE A 383 0.10 -10.58 -14.55
C ILE A 383 -0.07 -12.10 -14.66
N CYS A 384 -1.10 -12.57 -15.37
CA CYS A 384 -1.30 -13.99 -15.62
C CYS A 384 -0.09 -14.62 -16.31
N ARG A 385 0.48 -13.92 -17.30
CA ARG A 385 1.68 -14.37 -18.02
C ARG A 385 2.89 -14.49 -17.10
N LEU A 386 3.14 -13.50 -16.24
CA LEU A 386 4.27 -13.52 -15.30
C LEU A 386 4.13 -14.66 -14.28
N ILE A 387 2.93 -14.90 -13.76
CA ILE A 387 2.66 -16.01 -12.86
C ILE A 387 2.92 -17.35 -13.58
N ARG A 388 2.42 -17.49 -14.80
CA ARG A 388 2.58 -18.72 -15.60
C ARG A 388 4.01 -19.00 -15.99
N ASP A 389 4.74 -17.99 -16.44
CA ASP A 389 6.16 -18.09 -16.79
C ASP A 389 7.03 -18.41 -15.57
N ALA A 390 6.56 -18.11 -14.35
CA ALA A 390 7.20 -18.54 -13.10
C ALA A 390 6.84 -20.00 -12.71
N GLY A 391 6.02 -20.70 -13.49
CA GLY A 391 5.66 -22.09 -13.27
C GLY A 391 4.41 -22.32 -12.41
N TYR A 392 3.64 -21.26 -12.13
CA TYR A 392 2.42 -21.34 -11.34
C TYR A 392 1.15 -21.16 -12.19
N VAL A 393 0.01 -21.50 -11.61
CA VAL A 393 -1.33 -21.24 -12.16
C VAL A 393 -1.83 -19.91 -11.60
N PRO A 394 -2.14 -18.90 -12.45
CA PRO A 394 -2.72 -17.65 -11.97
C PRO A 394 -4.15 -17.85 -11.51
N ALA A 395 -4.51 -17.17 -10.41
CA ALA A 395 -5.87 -17.12 -9.91
C ALA A 395 -6.28 -15.70 -9.47
N GLN A 396 -7.43 -15.23 -9.95
CA GLN A 396 -8.08 -14.04 -9.42
C GLN A 396 -8.60 -14.35 -8.02
N ARG A 397 -8.36 -13.44 -7.07
CA ARG A 397 -8.88 -13.52 -5.69
C ARG A 397 -9.71 -12.30 -5.33
N ASP A 398 -10.44 -12.39 -4.22
CA ASP A 398 -11.01 -11.24 -3.51
C ASP A 398 -10.07 -10.70 -2.41
N ASN A 399 -10.57 -9.77 -1.58
CA ASN A 399 -9.82 -9.17 -0.45
C ASN A 399 -9.48 -10.18 0.66
N GLU A 400 -10.31 -11.21 0.84
CA GLU A 400 -10.11 -12.28 1.83
C GLU A 400 -9.23 -13.42 1.30
N TYR A 401 -8.63 -13.26 0.11
CA TYR A 401 -7.81 -14.27 -0.56
C TYR A 401 -8.58 -15.53 -0.97
N ARG A 402 -9.91 -15.45 -1.11
CA ARG A 402 -10.71 -16.54 -1.71
C ARG A 402 -10.55 -16.48 -3.23
N HIS A 403 -10.33 -17.64 -3.84
CA HIS A 403 -10.18 -17.72 -5.30
C HIS A 403 -11.53 -17.52 -5.98
N LEU A 404 -11.61 -16.53 -6.87
CA LEU A 404 -12.77 -16.25 -7.70
C LEU A 404 -12.69 -16.98 -9.04
N LYS A 405 -11.50 -17.00 -9.65
CA LYS A 405 -11.24 -17.64 -10.95
C LYS A 405 -9.83 -18.20 -11.00
N VAL A 406 -9.69 -19.47 -11.38
CA VAL A 406 -8.38 -20.17 -11.51
C VAL A 406 -8.14 -20.52 -12.98
N HIS A 407 -6.97 -20.19 -13.52
CA HIS A 407 -6.66 -20.30 -14.96
C HIS A 407 -5.71 -21.50 -15.25
N GLU A 408 -6.16 -22.73 -15.01
CA GLU A 408 -5.31 -23.95 -15.15
C GLU A 408 -4.79 -24.21 -16.57
N GLY A 409 -5.50 -23.75 -17.60
CA GLY A 409 -5.12 -23.89 -19.01
C GLY A 409 -5.26 -22.57 -19.76
N GLU A 410 -6.45 -22.31 -20.29
CA GLU A 410 -6.79 -21.02 -20.88
C GLU A 410 -6.91 -19.94 -19.80
N GLY A 411 -6.44 -18.74 -20.12
CA GLY A 411 -6.46 -17.56 -19.29
C GLY A 411 -6.25 -16.28 -20.12
N PRO A 412 -6.37 -15.09 -19.49
CA PRO A 412 -6.19 -13.81 -20.15
C PRO A 412 -4.86 -13.70 -20.93
N ASP A 413 -3.80 -14.30 -20.39
CA ASP A 413 -2.48 -14.37 -21.02
C ASP A 413 -2.47 -15.22 -22.30
N THR A 414 -3.20 -16.33 -22.33
CA THR A 414 -3.23 -17.23 -23.50
C THR A 414 -4.07 -16.70 -24.66
N ALA A 415 -4.96 -15.73 -24.40
CA ALA A 415 -5.78 -15.07 -25.42
C ALA A 415 -5.01 -14.00 -26.21
N VAL A 416 -3.86 -13.54 -25.72
CA VAL A 416 -3.02 -12.54 -26.39
C VAL A 416 -2.18 -13.21 -27.47
N THR A 417 -2.49 -12.90 -28.74
CA THR A 417 -1.80 -13.45 -29.91
C THR A 417 -0.63 -12.60 -30.40
N ASP A 418 -0.63 -11.30 -30.08
CA ASP A 418 0.46 -10.38 -30.38
C ASP A 418 0.85 -9.55 -29.14
N TRP A 419 2.00 -9.90 -28.57
CA TRP A 419 2.59 -9.20 -27.43
C TRP A 419 3.38 -7.95 -27.82
N SER A 420 3.50 -7.65 -29.13
CA SER A 420 4.25 -6.48 -29.61
C SER A 420 3.64 -5.15 -29.15
N ALA A 421 2.31 -5.14 -28.96
CA ALA A 421 1.51 -4.03 -28.43
C ALA A 421 1.41 -4.03 -26.88
N GLY A 422 1.68 -5.15 -26.22
CA GLY A 422 1.58 -5.36 -24.76
C GLY A 422 2.88 -5.07 -24.01
N ARG A 423 3.64 -4.04 -24.42
CA ARG A 423 4.85 -3.62 -23.69
C ARG A 423 4.45 -2.68 -22.55
N GLN A 424 5.19 -2.76 -21.44
CA GLN A 424 5.10 -1.83 -20.32
C GLN A 424 4.93 -0.41 -20.86
N ARG A 425 3.77 0.19 -20.62
CA ARG A 425 3.57 1.61 -20.89
C ARG A 425 4.19 2.35 -19.72
N GLU A 426 5.26 3.09 -19.97
CA GLU A 426 5.68 4.14 -19.03
C GLU A 426 4.58 5.21 -19.08
N SER A 427 3.93 5.50 -17.95
CA SER A 427 3.04 6.65 -17.86
C SER A 427 3.84 7.93 -18.10
N ALA A 428 3.53 8.66 -19.18
CA ALA A 428 4.16 9.95 -19.45
C ALA A 428 3.72 10.96 -18.37
N PHE A 429 4.68 11.52 -17.64
CA PHE A 429 4.49 12.76 -16.90
C PHE A 429 5.48 13.79 -17.45
N GLY A 430 4.96 14.91 -17.99
CA GLY A 430 5.77 16.06 -18.39
C GLY A 430 6.14 16.18 -19.87
N ALA A 431 5.16 16.13 -20.77
CA ALA A 431 5.23 16.90 -22.02
C ALA A 431 3.96 17.73 -22.10
N GLY A 432 4.08 19.04 -21.86
CA GLY A 432 2.99 19.95 -22.16
C GLY A 432 2.76 19.95 -23.68
N GLU A 433 1.63 19.44 -24.13
CA GLU A 433 1.06 19.84 -25.41
C GLU A 433 -0.01 20.89 -25.14
N VAL A 434 0.41 22.13 -25.37
CA VAL A 434 -0.47 23.27 -25.58
C VAL A 434 -1.28 23.00 -26.85
N GLY A 435 -2.59 22.88 -26.69
CA GLY A 435 -3.63 23.18 -27.69
C GLY A 435 -3.45 22.62 -29.11
N ALA A 436 -4.19 21.56 -29.43
CA ALA A 436 -4.65 21.35 -30.80
C ALA A 436 -6.15 21.69 -30.87
N GLU A 437 -6.46 22.79 -31.55
CA GLU A 437 -7.82 23.21 -31.88
C GLU A 437 -8.59 22.08 -32.57
N VAL A 438 -9.74 21.73 -32.00
CA VAL A 438 -10.79 20.99 -32.69
C VAL A 438 -11.42 21.94 -33.70
N THR A 439 -11.03 21.85 -34.97
CA THR A 439 -11.79 22.46 -36.06
C THR A 439 -13.01 21.60 -36.32
N VAL A 440 -14.16 22.04 -35.81
CA VAL A 440 -15.48 21.53 -36.20
C VAL A 440 -15.79 22.09 -37.59
N GLY A 441 -15.67 21.26 -38.60
CA GLY A 441 -16.25 21.53 -39.91
C GLY A 441 -17.73 21.16 -39.87
N ASP A 442 -18.60 22.17 -39.94
CA ASP A 442 -19.86 22.11 -40.68
C ASP A 442 -20.53 23.49 -40.69
N GLY A 443 -20.98 23.94 -41.86
CA GLY A 443 -21.86 25.09 -41.97
C GLY A 443 -21.69 25.89 -43.25
N ALA A 444 -22.41 25.47 -44.29
CA ALA A 444 -22.70 26.26 -45.48
C ALA A 444 -23.25 27.66 -45.13
N GLY A 445 -22.75 28.68 -45.81
CA GLY A 445 -23.21 30.06 -45.71
C GLY A 445 -22.89 30.81 -47.00
N VAL A 446 -23.96 31.13 -47.73
CA VAL A 446 -24.03 31.71 -49.07
C VAL A 446 -23.71 33.22 -49.05
N ASP A 447 -23.41 33.75 -50.25
CA ASP A 447 -23.44 35.15 -50.72
C ASP A 447 -22.18 36.03 -50.74
N GLY A 448 -21.84 36.51 -51.95
CA GLY A 448 -21.71 37.95 -52.17
C GLY A 448 -20.39 38.50 -52.72
N ASP A 449 -20.40 38.80 -54.02
CA ASP A 449 -19.73 39.93 -54.71
C ASP A 449 -18.19 40.04 -54.83
N GLY A 450 -17.77 40.12 -56.10
CA GLY A 450 -17.03 41.30 -56.58
C GLY A 450 -15.57 41.09 -57.01
N GLY A 451 -15.34 40.99 -58.33
CA GLY A 451 -14.02 41.24 -58.94
C GLY A 451 -13.68 40.33 -60.10
#